data_AF-A0A0B6ZNR0-F1
#
_entry.id   AF-A0A0B6ZNR0-F1
#
_cell.length_a   1.000
_cell.length_b   1.000
_cell.length_c   1.000
_cell.angle_alpha   90.00
_cell.angle_beta   90.00
_cell.angle_gamma   90.00
#
_symmetry.space_group_name_H-M   'P 1'
#
loop_
_entity.id
_entity.type
_entity.pdbx_description
1 polymer ?
#
loop_
_entity_poly.entity_id
_entity_poly.type
_entity_poly.pdbx_seq_one_letter_code
_entity_poly.pdbx_strand_id
1 'polypeptide(L)' 'GYKRPLEESDLYNVCPSDSSEFLGNKLEREWIQQLKCQKSGKEPNLLRALYNTFGIEYLLIGFVILLEESTKVIQPILLG' A
#
# COMPACT_ATOMS: atom_id res chain seq x y z
N GLY A 1 -16.96 -16.96 16.92
CA GLY A 1 -15.82 -17.70 16.36
C GLY A 1 -15.90 -19.19 16.66
N TYR A 2 -15.37 -19.64 17.80
CA TYR A 2 -15.31 -21.07 18.18
C TYR A 2 -16.57 -21.58 18.92
N LYS A 3 -17.19 -20.75 19.78
CA LYS A 3 -18.37 -21.12 20.60
C LYS A 3 -19.71 -20.84 19.94
N ARG A 4 -19.78 -19.80 19.11
CA ARG A 4 -20.94 -19.44 18.28
C ARG A 4 -20.47 -18.79 16.97
N PRO A 5 -21.29 -18.79 15.90
CA PRO A 5 -21.03 -18.00 14.69
C PRO A 5 -20.78 -16.52 15.02
N LEU A 6 -19.94 -15.86 14.21
CA LEU A 6 -19.68 -14.42 14.36
C LEU A 6 -20.84 -13.60 13.79
N GLU A 7 -21.17 -12.51 14.46
CA GLU A 7 -22.14 -11.51 14.02
C GLU A 7 -21.42 -10.20 13.66
N GLU A 8 -22.10 -9.31 12.95
CA GLU A 8 -21.53 -8.04 12.50
C GLU A 8 -21.07 -7.15 13.67
N SER A 9 -21.79 -7.18 14.78
CA SER A 9 -21.44 -6.46 16.01
C SER A 9 -20.17 -6.98 16.69
N ASP A 10 -19.75 -8.22 16.36
CA ASP A 10 -18.51 -8.80 16.85
C ASP A 10 -17.29 -8.36 16.00
N LEU A 11 -17.51 -7.73 14.84
CA LEU A 11 -16.45 -7.25 13.96
C LEU A 11 -15.93 -5.90 14.42
N TYR A 12 -14.62 -5.77 14.46
CA TYR A 12 -13.97 -4.48 14.67
C TYR A 12 -14.13 -3.60 13.43
N ASN A 13 -14.26 -2.29 13.64
CA ASN A 13 -14.12 -1.32 12.57
C ASN A 13 -12.70 -1.36 12.00
N VAL A 14 -12.58 -0.92 10.74
CA VAL A 14 -11.28 -0.75 10.09
C VAL A 14 -10.39 0.20 10.91
N CYS A 15 -9.09 -0.05 10.86
CA CYS A 15 -8.11 0.91 11.36
C CYS A 15 -8.33 2.25 10.64
N PRO A 16 -8.24 3.40 11.33
CA PRO A 16 -8.44 4.70 10.70
C PRO A 16 -7.52 4.94 9.49
N SER A 17 -6.30 4.39 9.50
CA SER A 17 -5.35 4.40 8.39
C SER A 17 -5.83 3.67 7.14
N ASP A 18 -6.69 2.67 7.31
CA ASP A 18 -7.17 1.79 6.25
C ASP A 18 -8.60 2.16 5.82
N SER A 19 -9.17 3.19 6.45
CA SER A 19 -10.47 3.73 6.08
C SER A 19 -10.43 4.32 4.68
N SER A 20 -11.52 4.12 3.92
CA SER A 20 -11.67 4.68 2.58
C SER A 20 -11.63 6.20 2.58
N GLU A 21 -12.12 6.84 3.64
CA GLU A 21 -12.05 8.29 3.82
C GLU A 21 -10.59 8.76 3.94
N PHE A 22 -9.80 8.16 4.81
CA PHE A 22 -8.40 8.55 4.98
C PHE A 22 -7.59 8.33 3.70
N LEU A 23 -7.70 7.14 3.10
CA LEU A 23 -6.98 6.80 1.87
C LEU A 23 -7.44 7.64 0.68
N GLY A 24 -8.75 7.90 0.57
CA GLY A 24 -9.32 8.78 -0.45
C GLY A 24 -8.81 10.22 -0.32
N ASN A 25 -8.80 10.77 0.89
CA ASN A 25 -8.27 12.10 1.17
C ASN A 25 -6.75 12.18 0.87
N LYS A 26 -5.99 11.12 1.15
CA LYS A 26 -4.56 11.03 0.82
C LYS A 26 -4.34 11.06 -0.69
N LEU A 27 -5.10 10.26 -1.45
CA LEU A 27 -5.03 10.22 -2.91
C LEU A 27 -5.47 11.56 -3.54
N GLU A 28 -6.52 12.19 -3.03
CA GLU A 28 -7.01 13.48 -3.52
C GLU A 28 -5.94 14.57 -3.37
N ARG A 29 -5.20 14.59 -2.25
CA ARG A 29 -4.08 15.52 -2.04
C ARG A 29 -2.99 15.36 -3.11
N GLU A 30 -2.57 14.13 -3.37
CA GLU A 30 -1.58 13.82 -4.41
C GLU A 30 -2.11 14.17 -5.82
N TRP A 31 -3.39 13.95 -6.06
CA TRP A 31 -4.05 14.30 -7.31
C TRP A 31 -4.07 15.82 -7.54
N ILE A 32 -4.46 16.60 -6.54
CA ILE A 32 -4.41 18.07 -6.59
C ILE A 32 -2.97 18.55 -6.86
N GLN A 33 -1.95 17.88 -6.32
CA GLN A 33 -0.55 18.19 -6.60
C GLN A 33 -0.19 17.91 -8.06
N GLN A 34 -0.64 16.80 -8.66
CA GLN A 34 -0.45 16.53 -10.09
C GLN A 34 -1.14 17.58 -10.96
N LEU A 35 -2.37 17.99 -10.62
CA LEU A 35 -3.09 19.05 -11.35
C LEU A 35 -2.38 20.42 -11.26
N LYS A 36 -1.71 20.73 -10.15
CA LYS A 36 -0.87 21.94 -10.06
C LYS A 36 0.32 21.88 -11.01
N CYS A 37 0.91 20.70 -11.21
CA CYS A 37 1.98 20.49 -12.19
C CYS A 37 1.51 20.61 -13.65
N GLN A 38 0.21 20.45 -13.93
CA GLN A 38 -0.36 20.76 -15.24
C GLN A 38 -0.15 22.22 -15.63
N LYS A 39 -0.20 23.13 -14.67
CA LYS A 39 0.04 24.57 -14.91
C LYS A 39 1.49 24.87 -15.34
N SER A 40 2.43 23.94 -15.08
CA SER A 40 3.82 24.03 -15.53
C SER A 40 4.11 23.20 -16.79
N GLY A 41 3.07 22.80 -17.53
CA GLY A 41 3.18 22.12 -18.82
C GLY A 41 3.39 20.61 -18.74
N LYS A 42 3.30 19.99 -17.55
CA LYS A 42 3.39 18.54 -17.38
C LYS A 42 2.01 17.91 -17.33
N GLU A 43 1.74 16.89 -18.14
CA GLU A 43 0.46 16.19 -18.12
C GLU A 43 0.22 15.51 -16.75
N PRO A 44 -0.96 15.71 -16.12
CA PRO A 44 -1.27 15.06 -14.85
C PRO A 44 -1.40 13.55 -15.05
N ASN A 45 -0.82 12.76 -14.16
CA ASN A 45 -0.81 11.31 -14.26
C ASN A 45 -1.38 10.67 -12.99
N LEU A 46 -2.51 9.97 -13.14
CA LEU A 46 -3.20 9.31 -12.03
C LEU A 46 -2.37 8.16 -11.43
N LEU A 47 -1.67 7.38 -12.25
CA LEU A 47 -0.77 6.32 -11.76
C LEU A 47 0.35 6.89 -10.90
N ARG A 48 0.83 8.10 -11.23
CA ARG A 48 1.82 8.79 -10.41
C ARG A 48 1.25 9.24 -9.07
N ALA A 49 0.02 9.75 -9.03
CA ALA A 49 -0.65 10.06 -7.76
C ALA A 49 -0.87 8.81 -6.91
N LEU A 50 -1.26 7.69 -7.54
CA LEU A 50 -1.42 6.40 -6.89
C LEU A 50 -0.09 5.89 -6.31
N TYR A 51 0.98 5.96 -7.09
CA TYR A 51 2.32 5.59 -6.65
C TYR A 51 2.82 6.47 -5.50
N ASN A 52 2.59 7.79 -5.54
CA ASN A 52 2.95 8.64 -4.42
C ASN A 52 2.14 8.31 -3.15
N THR A 53 0.88 7.89 -3.32
CA THR A 53 -0.02 7.56 -2.21
C THR A 53 0.39 6.26 -1.51
N PHE A 54 0.74 5.22 -2.27
CA PHE A 54 0.93 3.86 -1.73
C PHE A 54 2.33 3.27 -1.96
N GLY A 55 3.14 3.88 -2.81
CA GLY A 55 4.38 3.29 -3.34
C GLY A 55 5.40 2.96 -2.26
N ILE A 56 5.57 3.79 -1.24
CA ILE A 56 6.51 3.52 -0.14
C ILE A 56 6.12 2.26 0.64
N GLU A 57 4.84 2.09 0.94
CA GLU A 57 4.33 0.92 1.67
C GLU A 57 4.56 -0.36 0.85
N TYR A 58 4.23 -0.34 -0.44
CA TYR A 58 4.48 -1.46 -1.35
C TYR A 58 5.97 -1.74 -1.56
N LEU A 59 6.83 -0.71 -1.62
CA LEU A 59 8.27 -0.88 -1.73
C LEU A 59 8.87 -1.58 -0.50
N LEU A 60 8.41 -1.22 0.70
CA LEU A 60 8.87 -1.86 1.93
C LEU A 60 8.44 -3.33 1.98
N ILE A 61 7.20 -3.64 1.61
CA ILE A 61 6.72 -5.02 1.50
C ILE A 61 7.55 -5.79 0.47
N GLY A 62 7.77 -5.21 -0.71
CA GLY A 62 8.59 -5.82 -1.76
C GLY A 62 10.03 -6.07 -1.31
N PHE A 63 10.62 -5.16 -0.53
CA PHE A 63 11.96 -5.34 0.04
C PHE A 63 12.03 -6.52 1.00
N VAL A 64 11.03 -6.68 1.89
CA VAL A 64 10.96 -7.83 2.80
C VAL A 64 10.84 -9.15 2.03
N ILE A 65 9.98 -9.19 1.00
CA ILE A 65 9.83 -10.36 0.13
C ILE A 65 11.14 -10.68 -0.59
N LEU A 66 11.84 -9.67 -1.11
CA LEU A 66 13.11 -9.86 -1.79
C LEU A 66 14.19 -10.46 -0.87
N LEU A 67 14.26 -10.00 0.39
CA LEU A 67 15.17 -10.59 1.37
C LEU A 67 14.82 -12.05 1.64
N GLU A 68 13.53 -12.35 1.84
CA GLU A 68 13.05 -13.70 2.11
C GLU A 68 13.38 -14.67 0.97
N GLU A 69 13.10 -14.27 -0.28
CA GLU A 69 13.43 -15.08 -1.45
C GLU A 69 14.94 -15.22 -1.65
N SER A 70 15.71 -14.17 -1.36
CA SER A 70 17.18 -14.24 -1.42
C SER A 70 17.73 -15.29 -0.45
N THR A 71 17.17 -15.39 0.76
CA THR A 71 17.61 -16.42 1.73
C THR A 71 17.32 -17.83 1.25
N LYS A 72 16.15 -18.07 0.63
CA LYS A 72 15.80 -19.37 0.04
C LYS A 72 16.75 -19.78 -1.08
N VAL A 73 17.18 -18.83 -1.93
CA VAL A 73 18.14 -19.10 -3.01
C VAL A 73 19.53 -19.42 -2.46
N ILE A 74 19.95 -18.75 -1.38
CA ILE A 74 21.27 -18.96 -0.77
C ILE A 74 21.34 -20.26 0.04
N GLN A 75 20.24 -20.67 0.68
CA GLN A 75 20.17 -21.87 1.53
C GLN A 75 20.74 -23.17 0.89
N PRO A 76 20.38 -23.56 -0.36
CA PRO A 76 20.95 -24.75 -0.99
C PRO A 76 22.44 -24.62 -1.33
N ILE A 77 22.95 -23.39 -1.50
CA ILE A 77 24.38 -23.14 -1.76
C ILE A 77 25.21 -23.34 -0.48
N LEU A 78 24.64 -23.01 0.69
CA LEU A 78 25.30 -23.20 1.99
C LEU A 78 25.20 -24.64 2.53
N LEU A 79 24.16 -25.37 2.12
CA LEU A 79 23.91 -26.76 2.54
C LEU A 79 24.48 -27.81 1.57
N GLY A 80 24.93 -27.39 0.38
CA GLY A 80 25.71 -28.20 -0.56
C GLY A 80 27.20 -28.13 -0.25
#